data_AF-A0A554QWP4-F1
#
_entry.id   AF-A0A554QWP4-F1
#
_cell.length_a   1.000
_cell.length_b   1.000
_cell.length_c   1.000
_cell.angle_alpha   90.00
_cell.angle_beta   90.00
_cell.angle_gamma   90.00
#
_symmetry.space_group_name_H-M   'P 1'
#
loop_
_entity.id
_entity.type
_entity.pdbx_description
1 polymer ?
#
loop_
_entity_poly.entity_id
_entity_poly.type
_entity_poly.pdbx_seq_one_letter_code
_entity_poly.pdbx_strand_id
1 'polypeptide(L)'
;MSTLQEVGDRESWRCWLCDEPVDPDMSVNDPRGPSIDSINTAKKGGKSKGGVERLAHRACNTKKGAVKPVVEWPDRLFVVDPAPIIGVVEQLERKGGRVAVARCPGKDDAQDASEWLLDRLSRLAPNLNVETSIDPAGGGFLLVLKTV
;
A
#
# COMPACT_ATOMS: atom_id res chain seq x y z
N MET A 1 14.58 12.58 -12.83
CA MET A 1 13.24 12.06 -13.14
C MET A 1 13.44 10.86 -14.02
N SER A 2 13.02 9.70 -13.55
CA SER A 2 12.98 8.48 -14.34
C SER A 2 11.92 8.60 -15.44
N THR A 3 12.14 7.89 -16.55
CA THR A 3 11.15 7.75 -17.61
C THR A 3 10.00 6.86 -17.16
N LEU A 4 8.84 6.97 -17.82
CA LEU A 4 7.69 6.13 -17.51
C LEU A 4 8.01 4.64 -17.70
N GLN A 5 8.80 4.32 -18.73
CA GLN A 5 9.24 2.96 -19.01
C GLN A 5 10.09 2.40 -17.85
N GLU A 6 11.11 3.15 -17.40
CA GLU A 6 11.98 2.72 -16.28
C GLU A 6 11.18 2.49 -14.98
N VAL A 7 10.22 3.37 -14.68
CA VAL A 7 9.36 3.24 -13.50
C VAL A 7 8.40 2.06 -13.66
N GLY A 8 7.83 1.89 -14.85
CA GLY A 8 6.94 0.80 -15.21
C GLY A 8 7.62 -0.56 -15.05
N ASP A 9 8.80 -0.74 -15.65
CA ASP A 9 9.55 -1.99 -15.60
C ASP A 9 9.96 -2.36 -14.17
N ARG A 10 10.38 -1.36 -13.37
CA ARG A 10 10.73 -1.58 -11.96
C ARG A 10 9.52 -2.01 -11.11
N GLU A 11 8.34 -1.45 -11.36
CA GLU A 11 7.11 -1.75 -10.62
C GLU A 11 6.28 -2.85 -11.30
N SER A 12 6.87 -3.59 -12.25
CA SER A 12 6.21 -4.68 -13.00
C SER A 12 4.88 -4.26 -13.64
N TRP A 13 4.80 -3.01 -14.09
CA TRP A 13 3.60 -2.40 -14.66
C TRP A 13 2.36 -2.54 -13.79
N ARG A 14 2.53 -2.45 -12.46
CA ARG A 14 1.43 -2.45 -11.49
C ARG A 14 1.31 -1.11 -10.79
N CYS A 15 0.08 -0.64 -10.62
CA CYS A 15 -0.16 0.58 -9.88
C CYS A 15 0.14 0.38 -8.40
N TRP A 16 1.01 1.22 -7.83
CA TRP A 16 1.40 1.09 -6.43
C TRP A 16 0.24 1.35 -5.45
N LEU A 17 -0.82 2.03 -5.88
CA LEU A 17 -1.99 2.38 -5.04
C LEU A 17 -3.08 1.31 -5.04
N CYS A 18 -3.55 0.87 -6.20
CA CYS A 18 -4.62 -0.12 -6.32
C CYS A 18 -4.14 -1.55 -6.61
N ASP A 19 -2.85 -1.76 -6.90
CA ASP A 19 -2.24 -3.05 -7.27
C ASP A 19 -2.65 -3.63 -8.64
N GLU A 20 -3.52 -2.94 -9.37
CA GLU A 20 -3.98 -3.39 -10.67
C GLU A 20 -2.92 -3.16 -11.76
N PRO A 21 -2.92 -3.98 -12.82
CA PRO A 21 -2.08 -3.76 -13.99
C PRO A 21 -2.31 -2.38 -14.62
N VAL A 22 -1.23 -1.77 -15.08
CA VAL A 22 -1.22 -0.52 -15.85
C VAL A 22 -0.81 -0.88 -17.27
N ASP A 23 -1.62 -0.47 -18.24
CA ASP A 23 -1.33 -0.67 -19.66
C ASP A 23 -0.31 0.39 -20.14
N PRO A 24 0.88 -0.01 -20.63
CA PRO A 24 1.90 0.91 -21.12
C PRO A 24 1.47 1.70 -22.37
N ASP A 25 0.61 1.12 -23.19
CA ASP A 25 0.19 1.67 -24.48
C ASP A 25 -1.08 2.52 -24.37
N MET A 26 -1.74 2.47 -23.21
CA MET A 26 -2.93 3.28 -22.94
C MET A 26 -2.58 4.76 -22.87
N SER A 27 -3.49 5.61 -23.39
CA SER A 27 -3.30 7.05 -23.38
C SER A 27 -3.06 7.57 -21.97
N VAL A 28 -2.04 8.42 -21.78
CA VAL A 28 -1.76 9.12 -20.51
C VAL A 28 -2.89 10.06 -20.05
N ASN A 29 -3.85 10.37 -20.95
CA ASN A 29 -5.04 11.14 -20.63
C ASN A 29 -6.21 10.26 -20.16
N ASP A 30 -6.11 8.94 -20.34
CA ASP A 30 -7.11 7.99 -19.84
C ASP A 30 -6.99 7.87 -18.30
N PRO A 31 -8.11 7.78 -17.57
CA PRO A 31 -8.10 7.47 -16.13
C PRO A 31 -7.27 6.24 -15.74
N ARG A 32 -7.25 5.20 -16.58
CA ARG A 32 -6.44 3.97 -16.45
C ARG A 32 -5.11 4.05 -17.19
N GLY A 33 -4.79 5.20 -17.77
CA GLY A 33 -3.50 5.47 -18.38
C GLY A 33 -2.36 5.48 -17.36
N PRO A 34 -1.12 5.24 -17.80
CA PRO A 34 0.04 5.24 -16.94
C PRO A 34 0.44 6.66 -16.50
N SER A 35 0.92 6.79 -15.26
CA SER A 35 1.46 8.05 -14.74
C SER A 35 2.57 7.81 -13.72
N ILE A 36 3.50 8.76 -13.61
CA ILE A 36 4.52 8.76 -12.56
C ILE A 36 3.99 9.54 -11.36
N ASP A 37 3.92 8.87 -10.22
CA ASP A 37 3.57 9.47 -8.95
C ASP A 37 4.85 9.89 -8.20
N SER A 38 4.94 11.18 -7.92
CA SER A 38 6.02 11.80 -7.16
C SER A 38 5.57 12.19 -5.74
N ILE A 39 4.41 11.76 -5.24
CA ILE A 39 3.89 12.15 -3.91
C ILE A 39 4.88 11.83 -2.78
N ASN A 40 5.64 10.74 -2.89
CA ASN A 40 6.70 10.42 -1.92
C ASN A 40 7.91 11.38 -1.97
N THR A 41 8.00 12.26 -2.97
CA THR A 41 9.14 13.19 -3.19
C THR A 41 9.09 14.47 -2.37
N ALA A 42 7.96 14.82 -1.76
CA ALA A 42 7.79 16.14 -1.15
C ALA A 42 7.31 16.07 0.31
N LYS A 43 8.22 15.78 1.25
CA LYS A 43 8.06 16.33 2.60
C LYS A 43 8.24 17.84 2.52
N LYS A 44 7.15 18.57 2.73
CA LYS A 44 7.14 20.02 2.91
C LYS A 44 8.15 20.40 4.03
N GLY A 45 9.29 20.98 3.65
CA GLY A 45 10.20 21.68 4.57
C GLY A 45 11.45 20.94 5.08
N GLY A 46 11.78 19.73 4.61
CA GLY A 46 13.01 19.04 5.01
C GLY A 46 13.89 18.72 3.80
N LYS A 47 15.21 18.99 3.87
CA LYS A 47 16.21 18.56 2.87
C LYS A 47 16.42 17.03 2.88
N SER A 48 15.36 16.22 2.94
CA SER A 48 15.47 14.77 2.78
C SER A 48 15.23 14.41 1.32
N LYS A 49 16.18 13.65 0.76
CA LYS A 49 16.14 12.94 -0.53
C LYS A 49 14.71 12.73 -1.02
N GLY A 50 14.38 13.25 -2.20
CA GLY A 50 13.09 13.01 -2.83
C GLY A 50 12.82 11.50 -2.83
N GLY A 51 11.66 11.10 -2.31
CA GLY A 51 11.20 9.72 -2.35
C GLY A 51 11.14 9.16 -3.76
N VAL A 52 10.97 7.86 -3.85
CA VAL A 52 11.03 7.14 -5.12
C VAL A 52 9.79 7.49 -5.95
N GLU A 53 9.99 7.90 -7.20
CA GLU A 53 8.94 8.04 -8.22
C GLU A 53 8.30 6.67 -8.46
N ARG A 54 6.99 6.49 -8.35
CA ARG A 54 6.31 5.18 -8.49
C ARG A 54 5.28 5.17 -9.61
N LEU A 55 4.95 4.00 -10.16
CA LEU A 55 3.93 3.87 -11.21
C LEU A 55 2.52 3.90 -10.61
N ALA A 56 1.66 4.78 -11.11
CA ALA A 56 0.25 4.77 -10.77
C ALA A 56 -0.64 5.02 -11.98
N HIS A 57 -1.88 4.52 -11.95
CA HIS A 57 -2.89 4.99 -12.90
C HIS A 57 -3.10 6.49 -12.74
N ARG A 58 -3.39 7.17 -13.85
CA ARG A 58 -3.69 8.61 -13.87
C ARG A 58 -4.73 8.96 -12.81
N ALA A 59 -5.84 8.22 -12.73
CA ALA A 59 -6.91 8.48 -11.77
C ALA A 59 -6.48 8.26 -10.31
N CYS A 60 -5.69 7.21 -10.05
CA CYS A 60 -5.15 6.91 -8.72
C CYS A 60 -4.21 8.04 -8.23
N ASN A 61 -3.35 8.53 -9.12
CA ASN A 61 -2.40 9.62 -8.87
C ASN A 61 -3.08 11.00 -8.78
N THR A 62 -4.25 11.19 -9.39
CA THR A 62 -4.95 12.50 -9.45
C THR A 62 -5.67 12.88 -8.14
N LYS A 63 -5.61 12.04 -7.09
CA LYS A 63 -6.18 12.41 -5.78
C LYS A 63 -5.47 13.66 -5.23
N LYS A 64 -6.18 14.79 -5.25
CA LYS A 64 -5.73 16.17 -5.01
C LYS A 64 -4.79 16.33 -3.80
N GLY A 65 -3.79 17.21 -3.95
CA GLY A 65 -2.62 17.45 -3.10
C GLY A 65 -2.77 17.77 -1.60
N ALA A 66 -3.91 17.46 -0.98
CA ALA A 66 -4.09 17.42 0.47
C ALA A 66 -4.60 16.06 0.99
N VAL A 67 -4.97 15.12 0.11
CA VAL A 67 -5.45 13.80 0.50
C VAL A 67 -4.27 12.84 0.50
N LYS A 68 -4.06 12.15 1.63
CA LYS A 68 -3.02 11.12 1.72
C LYS A 68 -3.32 9.98 0.72
N PRO A 69 -2.29 9.38 0.09
CA PRO A 69 -2.49 8.17 -0.69
C PRO A 69 -3.12 7.08 0.18
N VAL A 70 -4.08 6.35 -0.39
CA VAL A 70 -4.78 5.27 0.28
C VAL A 70 -4.59 4.00 -0.54
N VAL A 71 -4.17 2.94 0.16
CA VAL A 71 -4.28 1.56 -0.31
C VAL A 71 -5.50 1.00 0.40
N GLU A 72 -6.55 0.75 -0.36
CA GLU A 72 -7.82 0.26 0.16
C GLU A 72 -7.71 -1.23 0.52
N TRP A 73 -8.45 -1.64 1.55
CA TRP A 73 -8.69 -3.05 1.81
C TRP A 73 -9.74 -3.57 0.81
N PRO A 74 -9.55 -4.72 0.18
CA PRO A 74 -10.54 -5.31 -0.71
C PRO A 74 -11.87 -5.54 -0.02
N ASP A 75 -12.98 -5.18 -0.68
CA ASP A 75 -14.35 -5.37 -0.16
C ASP A 75 -14.69 -6.85 0.12
N ARG A 76 -13.94 -7.79 -0.48
CA ARG A 76 -14.09 -9.24 -0.23
C ARG A 76 -13.59 -9.66 1.15
N LEU A 77 -12.76 -8.85 1.81
CA LEU A 77 -12.20 -9.18 3.12
C LEU A 77 -13.15 -8.72 4.21
N PHE A 78 -13.56 -9.65 5.09
CA PHE A 78 -14.41 -9.29 6.21
C PHE A 78 -13.60 -8.75 7.39
N VAL A 79 -13.19 -7.49 7.28
CA VAL A 79 -12.44 -6.77 8.31
C VAL A 79 -13.27 -5.64 8.93
N VAL A 80 -13.07 -5.43 10.23
CA VAL A 80 -13.68 -4.37 11.03
C VAL A 80 -12.58 -3.42 11.49
N ASP A 81 -12.86 -2.12 11.40
CA ASP A 81 -11.93 -1.02 11.72
C ASP A 81 -10.54 -1.18 11.05
N PRO A 82 -10.47 -1.33 9.71
CA PRO A 82 -9.20 -1.51 9.01
C PRO A 82 -8.28 -0.28 9.17
N ALA A 83 -7.04 -0.53 9.54
CA ALA A 83 -6.02 0.51 9.67
C ALA A 83 -5.58 1.03 8.28
N PRO A 84 -5.19 2.32 8.18
CA PRO A 84 -4.67 2.89 6.94
C PRO A 84 -3.29 2.31 6.63
N ILE A 85 -3.20 1.46 5.60
CA ILE A 85 -2.01 0.66 5.27
C ILE A 85 -0.76 1.52 5.10
N ILE A 86 -0.83 2.64 4.36
CA ILE A 86 0.31 3.55 4.18
C ILE A 86 0.83 4.07 5.52
N GLY A 87 -0.07 4.46 6.43
CA GLY A 87 0.33 4.94 7.75
C GLY A 87 0.99 3.86 8.61
N VAL A 88 0.53 2.61 8.49
CA VAL A 88 1.13 1.45 9.16
C VAL A 88 2.54 1.19 8.63
N VAL A 89 2.72 1.15 7.30
CA VAL A 89 4.04 0.98 6.66
C VAL A 89 4.99 2.08 7.09
N GLU A 90 4.60 3.36 6.97
CA GLU A 90 5.44 4.49 7.38
C GLU A 90 5.83 4.43 8.87
N GLN A 91 4.95 3.90 9.73
CA GLN A 91 5.24 3.75 11.15
C GLN A 91 6.26 2.62 11.37
N LEU A 92 6.06 1.46 10.75
CA LEU A 92 6.93 0.29 10.90
C LEU A 92 8.31 0.52 10.28
N GLU A 93 8.41 1.19 9.13
CA GLU A 93 9.71 1.55 8.55
C GLU A 93 10.52 2.49 9.46
N ARG A 94 9.85 3.36 10.23
CA ARG A 94 10.51 4.33 11.11
C ARG A 94 10.88 3.78 12.48
N LYS A 95 10.03 2.93 13.05
CA LYS A 95 10.12 2.53 14.47
C LYS A 95 10.19 1.01 14.68
N GLY A 96 9.90 0.22 13.65
CA GLY A 96 9.60 -1.21 13.77
C GLY A 96 8.44 -1.48 14.73
N GLY A 97 8.44 -2.68 15.29
CA GLY A 97 7.51 -3.10 16.34
C GLY A 97 6.28 -3.80 15.79
N ARG A 98 5.12 -3.58 16.42
CA ARG A 98 3.86 -4.22 16.08
C ARG A 98 2.69 -3.25 16.06
N VAL A 99 1.74 -3.47 15.16
CA VAL A 99 0.55 -2.65 14.97
C VAL A 99 -0.66 -3.56 14.75
N ALA A 100 -1.73 -3.36 15.52
CA ALA A 100 -3.02 -3.99 15.22
C ALA A 100 -3.62 -3.30 13.99
N VAL A 101 -3.92 -4.08 12.94
CA VAL A 101 -4.30 -3.55 11.62
C VAL A 101 -5.74 -3.80 11.24
N ALA A 102 -6.41 -4.80 11.83
CA ALA A 102 -7.82 -5.06 11.62
C ALA A 102 -8.38 -5.98 12.72
N ARG A 103 -9.69 -5.96 12.92
CA ARG A 103 -10.43 -7.00 13.64
C ARG A 103 -11.19 -7.85 12.62
N CYS A 104 -11.24 -9.15 12.84
CA CYS A 104 -11.89 -10.10 11.96
C CYS A 104 -12.90 -10.92 12.77
N PRO A 105 -14.15 -11.10 12.29
CA PRO A 105 -15.14 -11.89 13.01
C PRO A 105 -14.73 -13.37 13.14
N GLY A 106 -14.31 -13.98 12.03
CA GLY A 106 -13.85 -15.36 11.96
C GLY A 106 -12.33 -15.50 11.92
N LYS A 107 -11.86 -16.71 12.23
CA LYS A 107 -10.44 -17.07 12.08
C LYS A 107 -10.04 -17.10 10.60
N ASP A 108 -10.92 -17.64 9.76
CA ASP A 108 -10.69 -17.75 8.32
C ASP A 108 -10.66 -16.36 7.66
N ASP A 109 -11.51 -15.43 8.13
CA ASP A 109 -11.46 -14.02 7.71
C ASP A 109 -10.10 -13.38 8.05
N ALA A 110 -9.59 -13.65 9.25
CA ALA A 110 -8.28 -13.16 9.68
C ALA A 110 -7.13 -13.76 8.87
N GLN A 111 -7.27 -15.03 8.47
CA GLN A 111 -6.30 -15.74 7.65
C GLN A 111 -6.26 -15.17 6.22
N ASP A 112 -7.42 -14.99 5.56
CA ASP A 112 -7.49 -14.39 4.22
C ASP A 112 -6.98 -12.94 4.24
N ALA A 113 -7.38 -12.15 5.24
CA ALA A 113 -6.88 -10.79 5.42
C ALA A 113 -5.35 -10.75 5.65
N SER A 114 -4.81 -11.69 6.41
CA SER A 114 -3.38 -11.85 6.65
C SER A 114 -2.62 -12.15 5.37
N GLU A 115 -3.07 -13.16 4.62
CA GLU A 115 -2.44 -13.59 3.37
C GLU A 115 -2.45 -12.47 2.33
N TRP A 116 -3.60 -11.81 2.15
CA TRP A 116 -3.70 -10.66 1.28
C TRP A 116 -2.77 -9.52 1.72
N LEU A 117 -2.73 -9.20 3.02
CA LEU A 117 -1.92 -8.08 3.51
C LEU A 117 -0.43 -8.33 3.29
N LEU A 118 0.07 -9.54 3.59
CA LEU A 118 1.47 -9.89 3.37
C LEU A 118 1.84 -9.85 1.89
N ASP A 119 0.98 -10.41 1.03
CA ASP A 119 1.17 -10.34 -0.42
C ASP A 119 1.20 -8.89 -0.91
N ARG A 120 0.25 -8.06 -0.47
CA ARG A 120 0.20 -6.64 -0.82
C ARG A 120 1.43 -5.87 -0.34
N LEU A 121 1.89 -6.11 0.88
CA LEU A 121 3.06 -5.44 1.46
C LEU A 121 4.37 -5.85 0.79
N SER A 122 4.49 -7.11 0.33
CA SER A 122 5.65 -7.57 -0.43
C SER A 122 5.92 -6.72 -1.68
N ARG A 123 4.87 -6.15 -2.29
CA ARG A 123 4.97 -5.23 -3.44
C ARG A 123 4.99 -3.76 -3.04
N LEU A 124 4.22 -3.40 -2.02
CA LEU A 124 4.09 -2.01 -1.58
C LEU A 124 5.37 -1.50 -0.92
N ALA A 125 6.01 -2.34 -0.08
CA ALA A 125 7.19 -2.03 0.71
C ALA A 125 8.14 -3.25 0.76
N PRO A 126 8.77 -3.64 -0.36
CA PRO A 126 9.57 -4.87 -0.46
C PRO A 126 10.77 -4.94 0.48
N ASN A 127 11.23 -3.79 1.01
CA ASN A 127 12.36 -3.73 1.95
C ASN A 127 11.91 -3.80 3.42
N LEU A 128 10.60 -3.80 3.69
CA LEU A 128 10.04 -3.90 5.03
C LEU A 128 9.74 -5.38 5.34
N ASN A 129 10.60 -5.99 6.14
CA ASN A 129 10.38 -7.37 6.61
C ASN A 129 9.31 -7.39 7.69
N VAL A 130 8.17 -8.02 7.39
CA VAL A 130 7.03 -8.12 8.30
C VAL A 130 6.42 -9.51 8.26
N GLU A 131 5.80 -9.87 9.37
CA GLU A 131 4.92 -11.02 9.48
C GLU A 131 3.61 -10.60 10.18
N THR A 132 2.59 -11.43 10.08
CA THR A 132 1.31 -11.24 10.78
C THR A 132 1.18 -12.20 11.96
N SER A 133 0.41 -11.80 12.96
CA SER A 133 -0.12 -12.70 13.98
C SER A 133 -1.63 -12.49 14.12
N ILE A 134 -2.33 -13.58 14.45
CA ILE A 134 -3.78 -13.60 14.63
C ILE A 134 -4.06 -13.97 16.08
N ASP A 135 -4.48 -12.97 16.86
CA ASP A 135 -4.69 -13.13 18.30
C ASP A 135 -6.20 -13.16 18.61
N PRO A 136 -6.71 -14.15 19.36
CA PRO A 136 -8.11 -14.14 19.81
C PRO A 136 -8.39 -12.92 20.70
N ALA A 137 -9.42 -12.14 20.37
CA ALA A 137 -9.75 -10.92 21.11
C ALA A 137 -11.26 -10.59 21.04
N GLY A 138 -11.90 -10.43 22.19
CA GLY A 138 -13.24 -9.85 22.30
C GLY A 138 -14.35 -10.56 21.49
N GLY A 139 -14.26 -11.89 21.34
CA GLY A 139 -15.22 -12.67 20.56
C GLY A 139 -14.93 -12.77 19.06
N GLY A 140 -13.80 -12.22 18.60
CA GLY A 140 -13.28 -12.42 17.25
C GLY A 140 -11.75 -12.56 17.27
N PHE A 141 -11.10 -12.10 16.20
CA PHE A 141 -9.67 -12.20 15.99
C PHE A 141 -9.06 -10.84 15.67
N LEU A 142 -7.93 -10.52 16.28
CA LEU A 142 -7.15 -9.33 16.01
C LEU A 142 -6.02 -9.69 15.05
N LEU A 143 -6.00 -9.05 13.88
CA LEU A 143 -4.88 -9.14 12.95
C LEU A 143 -3.84 -8.10 13.34
N VAL A 144 -2.63 -8.57 13.63
CA VAL A 144 -1.49 -7.74 14.03
C VAL A 144 -0.39 -7.92 13.00
N LEU A 145 0.20 -6.82 12.55
CA LEU A 145 1.38 -6.79 11.70
C LEU A 145 2.59 -6.43 12.55
N LYS A 146 3.72 -7.12 12.39
CA LYS A 146 4.94 -6.85 13.13
C LYS A 146 6.19 -7.01 12.27
N THR A 147 7.21 -6.20 12.55
CA THR A 147 8.52 -6.33 11.90
C THR A 147 9.30 -7.52 12.46
N VAL A 148 10.10 -8.16 11.60
CA VAL A 148 10.99 -9.28 11.94
C VAL A 148 12.46 -8.95 11.73
#